data_AF-A0A9J5YIP6-F1
#
_entry.id   AF-A0A9J5YIP6-F1
#
_cell.length_a   1.000
_cell.length_b   1.000
_cell.length_c   1.000
_cell.angle_alpha   90.00
_cell.angle_beta   90.00
_cell.angle_gamma   90.00
#
_symmetry.space_group_name_H-M   'P 1'
#
loop_
_entity.id
_entity.type
_entity.pdbx_description
1 polymer ?
#
loop_
_entity_poly.entity_id
_entity_poly.type
_entity_poly.pdbx_seq_one_letter_code
_entity_poly.pdbx_strand_id
1 'polypeptide(L)'
;MVKNEIKYQTRAISAVPHLGNAGCTWFKDALTSPAGRKKLIDSMEGILRGTQQKLEKVQIALQSEQKAHEALKGQYAAAVSEQRHNSILEAFQVECARNERIRMQTSQEHLAS
;
A
#
# COMPACT_ATOMS: atom_id res chain seq x y z
N MET A 1 3.12 -13.17 4.52
CA MET A 1 4.17 -13.68 3.61
C MET A 1 5.47 -12.89 3.68
N VAL A 2 5.45 -11.54 3.61
CA VAL A 2 6.67 -10.69 3.56
C VAL A 2 7.63 -10.85 4.75
N LYS A 3 7.12 -11.13 5.96
CA LYS A 3 7.95 -11.29 7.17
C LYS A 3 8.83 -12.56 7.15
N ASN A 4 8.40 -13.61 6.45
CA ASN A 4 9.19 -14.84 6.31
C ASN A 4 10.32 -14.67 5.30
N GLU A 5 10.12 -13.86 4.26
CA GLU A 5 11.13 -13.55 3.25
C GLU A 5 12.32 -12.77 3.85
N ILE A 6 12.03 -11.78 4.70
CA ILE A 6 13.06 -10.98 5.39
C ILE A 6 13.86 -11.86 6.36
N LYS A 7 13.20 -12.79 7.07
CA LYS A 7 13.87 -13.72 7.99
C LYS A 7 14.79 -14.71 7.25
N TYR A 8 14.42 -15.11 6.03
CA TYR A 8 15.24 -15.96 5.18
C TYR A 8 16.47 -15.22 4.63
N GLN A 9 16.30 -13.95 4.23
CA GLN A 9 17.38 -13.09 3.76
C GLN A 9 18.39 -12.76 4.88
N THR A 10 17.94 -12.51 6.12
CA THR A 10 18.85 -12.26 7.26
C THR A 10 19.65 -13.50 7.67
N ARG A 11 19.08 -14.70 7.56
CA ARG A 11 19.77 -15.97 7.89
C ARG A 11 20.79 -16.37 6.82
N ALA A 12 20.58 -16.00 5.56
CA ALA A 12 21.55 -16.20 4.49
C ALA A 12 22.79 -15.32 4.66
N ILE A 13 22.65 -14.11 5.20
CA ILE A 13 23.76 -13.18 5.45
C ILE A 13 24.63 -13.64 6.63
N SER A 14 24.04 -14.26 7.67
CA SER A 14 24.78 -14.75 8.84
C SER A 14 25.46 -16.11 8.64
N ALA A 15 25.21 -16.80 7.51
CA ALA A 15 25.76 -18.12 7.21
C ALA A 15 26.94 -18.08 6.23
N VAL A 16 27.38 -16.89 5.79
CA VAL A 16 28.61 -16.74 5.00
C VAL A 16 29.79 -16.88 5.96
N PRO A 17 30.59 -17.96 5.89
CA PRO A 17 31.74 -18.12 6.74
C PRO A 17 32.71 -16.98 6.45
N HIS A 18 33.17 -16.35 7.53
CA HIS A 18 34.30 -15.44 7.64
C HIS A 18 35.17 -15.35 6.36
N LEU A 19 35.12 -14.21 5.68
CA LEU A 19 36.02 -13.81 4.58
C LEU A 19 37.46 -13.67 5.09
N GLY A 20 38.09 -14.78 5.47
CA GLY A 20 39.49 -14.86 5.83
C GLY A 20 40.34 -15.07 4.58
N ASN A 21 41.04 -14.01 4.15
CA ASN A 21 42.17 -13.96 3.21
C ASN A 21 41.97 -14.46 1.75
N ALA A 22 41.25 -15.55 1.50
CA ALA A 22 41.02 -16.09 0.15
C ALA A 22 40.06 -15.21 -0.68
N GLY A 23 39.16 -14.47 -0.04
CA GLY A 23 38.30 -13.49 -0.69
C GLY A 23 39.03 -12.25 -1.19
N CYS A 24 40.18 -11.94 -0.59
CA CYS A 24 40.97 -10.76 -0.94
C CYS A 24 41.95 -11.04 -2.07
N THR A 25 42.39 -12.30 -2.25
CA THR A 25 43.35 -12.67 -3.30
C THR A 25 42.71 -12.64 -4.68
N TRP A 26 41.56 -13.26 -4.91
CA TRP A 26 40.88 -13.19 -6.22
C TRP A 26 40.50 -11.74 -6.59
N PHE A 27 40.13 -10.93 -5.60
CA PHE A 27 39.80 -9.52 -5.81
C PHE A 27 41.05 -8.71 -6.14
N LYS A 28 42.17 -8.95 -5.44
CA LYS A 28 43.48 -8.36 -5.77
C LYS A 28 43.97 -8.78 -7.15
N ASP A 29 43.83 -10.05 -7.51
CA ASP A 29 44.24 -10.59 -8.82
C ASP A 29 43.39 -10.00 -9.95
N ALA A 30 42.10 -9.80 -9.70
CA ALA A 30 41.22 -9.07 -10.62
C ALA A 30 41.66 -7.60 -10.76
N LEU A 31 42.12 -6.94 -9.68
CA LEU A 31 42.56 -5.55 -9.72
C LEU A 31 43.92 -5.36 -10.40
N THR A 32 44.85 -6.32 -10.28
CA THR A 32 46.20 -6.19 -10.82
C THR A 32 46.25 -6.45 -12.33
N SER A 33 45.37 -7.31 -12.87
CA SER A 33 45.30 -7.60 -14.31
C SER A 33 44.35 -6.65 -15.07
N PRO A 34 44.73 -6.14 -16.26
CA PRO A 34 43.82 -5.38 -17.13
C PRO A 34 42.52 -6.14 -17.46
N ALA A 35 42.61 -7.44 -17.71
CA ALA A 35 41.43 -8.27 -18.02
C ALA A 35 40.53 -8.48 -16.79
N GLY A 36 41.15 -8.61 -15.61
CA GLY A 36 40.43 -8.70 -14.33
C GLY A 36 39.66 -7.41 -14.01
N ARG A 37 40.30 -6.25 -14.21
CA ARG A 37 39.67 -4.94 -13.98
C ARG A 37 38.48 -4.74 -14.91
N LYS A 38 38.61 -5.11 -16.18
CA LYS A 38 37.50 -5.04 -17.14
C LYS A 38 36.31 -5.90 -16.67
N LYS A 39 36.53 -7.16 -16.30
CA LYS A 39 35.46 -8.04 -15.80
C LYS A 39 34.80 -7.51 -14.52
N LEU A 40 35.58 -6.92 -13.62
CA LEU A 40 35.06 -6.30 -12.40
C LEU A 40 34.15 -5.11 -12.74
N ILE A 41 34.58 -4.23 -13.65
CA ILE A 41 33.77 -3.11 -14.15
C ILE A 41 32.49 -3.63 -14.79
N ASP A 42 32.58 -4.58 -15.72
CA ASP A 42 31.43 -5.16 -16.41
C ASP A 42 30.41 -5.77 -15.40
N SER A 43 30.91 -6.44 -14.35
CA SER A 43 30.11 -7.00 -13.27
C SER A 43 29.43 -5.91 -12.43
N MET A 44 30.17 -4.87 -12.03
CA MET A 44 29.62 -3.74 -11.28
C MET A 44 28.56 -2.98 -12.07
N GLU A 45 28.77 -2.77 -13.37
CA GLU A 45 27.77 -2.19 -14.25
C GLU A 45 26.53 -3.10 -14.39
N GLY A 46 26.71 -4.42 -14.44
CA GLY A 46 25.61 -5.38 -14.44
C GLY A 46 24.75 -5.26 -13.19
N ILE A 47 25.37 -5.17 -12.01
CA ILE A 47 24.70 -4.96 -10.73
C ILE A 47 23.99 -3.60 -10.72
N LEU A 48 24.65 -2.54 -11.19
CA LEU A 48 24.06 -1.20 -11.25
C LEU A 48 22.81 -1.19 -12.14
N ARG A 49 22.90 -1.76 -13.35
CA ARG A 49 21.76 -1.87 -14.28
C ARG A 49 20.60 -2.68 -13.68
N GLY A 50 20.90 -3.83 -13.09
CA GLY A 50 19.88 -4.65 -12.43
C GLY A 50 19.20 -3.93 -11.25
N THR A 51 19.98 -3.17 -10.48
CA THR A 51 19.48 -2.36 -9.37
C THR A 51 18.59 -1.22 -9.86
N GLN A 52 19.00 -0.50 -10.92
CA GLN A 52 18.21 0.56 -11.53
C GLN A 52 16.87 0.04 -12.09
N GLN A 53 16.89 -1.07 -12.81
CA GLN A 53 15.65 -1.71 -13.32
C GLN A 53 14.71 -2.13 -12.20
N LYS A 54 15.24 -2.68 -11.10
CA LYS A 54 14.42 -3.06 -9.95
C LYS A 54 13.84 -1.83 -9.25
N LEU A 55 14.63 -0.76 -9.11
CA LEU A 55 14.18 0.50 -8.53
C LEU A 55 13.04 1.12 -9.34
N GLU A 56 13.18 1.16 -10.67
CA GLU A 56 12.15 1.66 -11.59
C GLU A 56 10.84 0.88 -11.44
N LYS A 57 10.90 -0.46 -11.42
CA LYS A 57 9.71 -1.30 -11.20
C LYS A 57 9.04 -1.03 -9.86
N VAL A 58 9.82 -0.84 -8.79
CA VAL A 58 9.29 -0.51 -7.46
C VAL A 58 8.63 0.86 -7.46
N GLN A 59 9.21 1.86 -8.12
CA GLN A 59 8.65 3.21 -8.23
C GLN A 59 7.32 3.20 -8.99
N ILE A 60 7.24 2.46 -10.11
CA ILE A 60 5.99 2.30 -10.88
C ILE A 60 4.91 1.65 -10.02
N ALA A 61 5.24 0.55 -9.34
CA ALA A 61 4.29 -0.16 -8.47
C ALA A 61 3.82 0.73 -7.31
N LEU A 62 4.73 1.51 -6.71
CA LEU A 62 4.39 2.45 -5.65
C LEU A 62 3.41 3.52 -6.14
N GLN A 63 3.66 4.10 -7.32
CA GLN A 63 2.78 5.11 -7.89
C GLN A 63 1.40 4.55 -8.22
N SER A 64 1.32 3.32 -8.76
CA SER A 64 0.03 2.67 -9.02
C SER A 64 -0.75 2.41 -7.73
N GLU A 65 -0.06 1.97 -6.68
CA GLU A 65 -0.68 1.70 -5.38
C GLU A 65 -1.20 2.98 -4.73
N GLN A 66 -0.40 4.07 -4.78
CA GLN A 66 -0.82 5.38 -4.28
C GLN A 66 -2.08 5.88 -5.00
N LYS A 67 -2.15 5.71 -6.33
CA LYS A 67 -3.34 6.10 -7.10
C LYS A 67 -4.56 5.25 -6.73
N ALA A 68 -4.38 3.94 -6.54
CA ALA A 68 -5.45 3.04 -6.11
C ALA A 68 -5.96 3.40 -4.71
N HIS A 69 -5.04 3.70 -3.78
CA HIS A 69 -5.36 4.14 -2.43
C HIS A 69 -6.19 5.43 -2.42
N GLU A 70 -5.76 6.47 -3.16
CA GLU A 70 -6.52 7.73 -3.20
C GLU A 70 -7.90 7.56 -3.83
N ALA A 71 -8.02 6.73 -4.87
CA ALA A 71 -9.31 6.40 -5.47
C ALA A 71 -10.24 5.71 -4.46
N LEU A 72 -9.73 4.70 -3.74
CA LEU A 72 -10.50 3.98 -2.73
C LEU A 72 -10.92 4.89 -1.56
N LYS A 73 -10.01 5.76 -1.11
CA LYS A 73 -10.30 6.76 -0.07
C LYS A 73 -11.43 7.70 -0.50
N GLY A 74 -11.41 8.16 -1.75
CA GLY A 74 -12.49 8.96 -2.32
C GLY A 74 -13.83 8.22 -2.37
N GLN A 75 -13.84 6.98 -2.84
CA GLN A 75 -15.05 6.13 -2.88
C GLN A 75 -15.63 5.89 -1.49
N TYR A 76 -14.78 5.58 -0.51
CA TYR A 76 -15.20 5.39 0.87
C TYR A 76 -15.81 6.67 1.45
N ALA A 77 -15.19 7.82 1.24
CA ALA A 77 -15.73 9.10 1.71
C ALA A 77 -17.11 9.40 1.08
N ALA A 78 -17.28 9.12 -0.21
CA ALA A 78 -18.56 9.27 -0.90
C ALA A 78 -19.63 8.33 -0.33
N ALA A 79 -19.31 7.04 -0.19
CA ALA A 79 -20.24 6.03 0.35
C ALA A 79 -20.66 6.35 1.79
N VAL A 80 -19.73 6.80 2.64
CA VAL A 80 -20.05 7.23 4.01
C VAL A 80 -20.95 8.46 4.02
N SER A 81 -20.71 9.43 3.13
CA SER A 81 -21.56 10.61 3.01
C SER A 81 -22.98 10.25 2.56
N GLU A 82 -23.10 9.37 1.56
CA GLU A 82 -24.39 8.88 1.06
C GLU A 82 -25.15 8.10 2.13
N GLN A 83 -24.48 7.19 2.83
CA GLN A 83 -25.07 6.44 3.94
C GLN A 83 -25.62 7.37 5.03
N ARG A 84 -24.86 8.40 5.40
CA ARG A 84 -25.30 9.41 6.38
C ARG A 84 -26.51 10.19 5.88
N HIS A 85 -26.49 10.61 4.61
CA HIS A 85 -27.60 11.33 4.00
C HIS A 85 -28.89 10.49 4.02
N ASN A 86 -28.80 9.22 3.59
CA ASN A 86 -29.94 8.31 3.56
C ASN A 86 -30.49 8.06 4.98
N SER A 87 -29.62 7.84 5.96
CA SER A 87 -30.04 7.65 7.36
C SER A 87 -30.78 8.88 7.93
N ILE A 88 -30.31 10.09 7.61
CA ILE A 88 -31.01 11.33 8.01
C ILE A 88 -32.36 11.45 7.31
N LEU A 89 -32.43 11.13 6.02
CA LEU A 89 -33.67 11.17 5.25
C LEU A 89 -34.71 10.20 5.80
N GLU A 90 -34.30 8.98 6.13
CA GLU A 90 -35.16 7.98 6.76
C GLU A 90 -35.69 8.45 8.12
N ALA A 91 -34.81 8.98 8.97
CA ALA A 91 -35.22 9.54 10.26
C ALA A 91 -36.22 10.69 10.11
N PHE A 92 -36.01 11.58 9.13
CA PHE A 92 -36.93 12.67 8.83
C PHE A 92 -38.30 12.16 8.36
N GLN A 93 -38.33 11.17 7.47
CA GLN A 93 -39.58 10.56 7.00
C GLN A 93 -40.40 9.94 8.14
N VAL A 94 -39.73 9.26 9.07
CA VAL A 94 -40.37 8.69 10.27
C VAL A 94 -41.00 9.80 11.12
N GLU A 95 -40.30 10.91 11.34
CA GLU A 95 -40.83 12.03 12.13
C GLU A 95 -42.00 12.73 11.42
N CYS A 96 -41.95 12.89 10.09
CA CYS A 96 -43.08 13.41 9.32
C CYS A 96 -44.32 12.51 9.44
N ALA A 97 -44.16 11.19 9.31
CA ALA A 97 -45.26 10.24 9.46
C ALA A 97 -45.85 10.26 10.88
N ARG A 98 -45.00 10.42 11.90
CA ARG A 98 -45.42 10.57 13.29
C ARG A 98 -46.22 11.87 13.49
N ASN A 99 -45.73 12.99 12.97
CA ASN A 99 -46.41 14.28 13.07
C ASN A 99 -47.80 14.24 12.40
N GLU A 100 -47.89 13.66 11.21
CA GLU A 100 -49.18 13.55 10.51
C GLU A 100 -50.19 12.70 11.29
N ARG A 101 -49.75 11.60 11.92
CA ARG A 101 -50.62 10.80 12.81
C ARG A 101 -51.15 11.63 13.98
N ILE A 102 -50.30 12.43 14.62
CA ILE A 102 -50.70 13.28 15.75
C ILE A 102 -51.73 14.32 15.28
N ARG A 103 -51.49 14.98 14.14
CA ARG A 103 -52.43 15.97 13.57
C ARG A 103 -53.80 15.37 13.31
N MET A 104 -53.87 14.16 12.78
CA MET A 104 -55.12 13.46 12.54
C MET A 104 -55.87 13.14 13.84
N GLN A 105 -55.15 12.69 14.88
CA GLN A 105 -55.74 12.40 16.19
C GLN A 105 -56.30 13.65 16.86
N THR A 106 -55.53 14.75 16.90
CA THR A 106 -55.99 16.03 17.48
C THR A 106 -57.20 16.59 16.74
N SER A 107 -57.26 16.43 15.42
CA SER A 107 -58.40 16.88 14.61
C SER A 107 -59.67 16.05 14.89
N GLN A 108 -59.53 14.75 15.12
CA GLN A 108 -60.65 13.88 15.50
C GLN A 108 -61.16 14.19 16.91
N GLU A 109 -60.26 14.43 17.87
CA GLU A 109 -60.62 14.81 19.24
C GLU A 109 -61.40 16.13 19.30
N HIS A 110 -61.04 17.12 18.47
CA HIS A 110 -61.79 18.38 18.37
C HIS A 110 -63.16 18.26 17.71
N LEU A 111 -63.41 17.24 16.90
CA LEU A 111 -64.72 16.99 16.29
C LEU A 111 -65.64 16.14 17.19
N ALA A 112 -65.07 15.46 18.19
CA ALA A 112 -65.78 14.60 19.13
C ALA A 112 -66.15 15.28 20.47
N SER A 113 -65.65 16.50 20.71
CA SER A 113 -65.97 17.34 21.88
C SER A 113 -67.01 18.41 21.57
#